data_AF-A0A356CF33-F1
#
_entry.id   AF-A0A356CF33-F1
#
_cell.length_a   1.000
_cell.length_b   1.000
_cell.length_c   1.000
_cell.angle_alpha   90.00
_cell.angle_beta   90.00
_cell.angle_gamma   90.00
#
_symmetry.space_group_name_H-M   'P 1'
#
loop_
_entity.id
_entity.type
_entity.pdbx_description
1 polymer ?
#
loop_
_entity_poly.entity_id
_entity_poly.type
_entity_poly.pdbx_seq_one_letter_code
_entity_poly.pdbx_strand_id
1 'polypeptide(L)'
;MYPDPAIRLFRKGKAKLPQASVHELMTVTGTTKWLQNDLLHIADPTFSRYLLRSNRYTSLQAQDWLKENKLGTSTATVLTYMLLKPFARFFTLYLRHKGYQDGFPGFVFAFYSGLHLASSYVKYWEKRHSQGSISLEKDWN
;
A
#
# COMPACT_ATOMS: atom_id res chain seq x y z
N MET A 1 -11.27 5.06 6.56
CA MET A 1 -12.13 5.97 7.34
C MET A 1 -13.53 5.77 6.82
N TYR A 2 -14.54 5.65 7.68
CA TYR A 2 -15.93 5.58 7.22
C TYR A 2 -16.53 6.98 7.26
N PRO A 3 -17.31 7.41 6.25
CA PRO A 3 -17.55 6.72 4.97
C PRO A 3 -16.33 6.83 4.01
N ASP A 4 -16.10 5.81 3.18
CA ASP A 4 -15.07 5.79 2.12
C ASP A 4 -15.73 5.60 0.74
N PRO A 5 -16.15 6.70 0.10
CA PRO A 5 -16.86 6.62 -1.17
C PRO A 5 -15.95 6.12 -2.31
N ALA A 6 -16.30 4.97 -2.89
CA ALA A 6 -15.58 4.39 -4.02
C ALA A 6 -16.52 3.69 -5.01
N ILE A 7 -16.13 3.66 -6.29
CA ILE A 7 -16.84 2.91 -7.32
C ILE A 7 -16.51 1.42 -7.14
N ARG A 8 -17.52 0.64 -6.73
CA ARG A 8 -17.37 -0.80 -6.42
C ARG A 8 -18.16 -1.69 -7.36
N LEU A 9 -19.33 -1.23 -7.81
CA LEU A 9 -20.21 -1.94 -8.72
C LEU A 9 -20.31 -1.19 -10.04
N PHE A 10 -20.04 -1.87 -11.15
CA PHE A 10 -20.11 -1.31 -12.48
C PHE A 10 -20.46 -2.38 -13.51
N ARG A 11 -21.11 -1.98 -14.60
CA ARG A 11 -21.37 -2.86 -15.74
C ARG A 11 -20.06 -3.08 -16.51
N LYS A 12 -19.77 -4.33 -16.88
CA LYS A 12 -18.59 -4.67 -17.70
C LYS A 12 -18.51 -3.75 -18.93
N GLY A 13 -17.34 -3.14 -19.15
CA GLY A 13 -17.10 -2.21 -20.25
C GLY A 13 -17.51 -0.76 -20.01
N LYS A 14 -18.16 -0.43 -18.88
CA LYS A 14 -18.58 0.95 -18.53
C LYS A 14 -17.70 1.65 -17.51
N ALA A 15 -16.81 0.92 -16.83
CA ALA A 15 -15.77 1.49 -16.00
C ALA A 15 -14.45 0.79 -16.29
N LYS A 16 -13.35 1.53 -16.21
CA LYS A 16 -11.98 1.02 -16.41
C LYS A 16 -11.05 1.65 -15.39
N LEU A 17 -10.09 0.87 -14.90
CA LEU A 17 -8.94 1.41 -14.18
C LEU A 17 -7.86 1.78 -15.21
N PRO A 18 -7.32 3.01 -15.19
CA PRO A 18 -6.27 3.45 -16.12
C PRO A 18 -4.96 2.66 -16.03
N GLN A 19 -4.71 1.97 -14.91
CA GLN A 19 -3.51 1.20 -14.57
C GLN A 19 -2.18 1.99 -14.53
N ALA A 20 -2.18 3.31 -14.40
CA ALA A 20 -0.96 4.10 -14.21
C ALA A 20 -0.43 4.08 -12.76
N SER A 21 -1.27 3.90 -11.73
CA SER A 21 -0.83 3.72 -10.32
C SER A 21 -1.78 2.88 -9.46
N VAL A 22 -1.37 2.58 -8.21
CA VAL A 22 -2.16 1.83 -7.22
C VAL A 22 -3.32 2.59 -6.58
N HIS A 23 -3.38 3.92 -6.72
CA HIS A 23 -4.40 4.78 -6.10
C HIS A 23 -5.35 5.43 -7.10
N GLU A 24 -5.61 4.77 -8.23
CA GLU A 24 -6.40 5.36 -9.29
C GLU A 24 -7.91 5.31 -9.06
N LEU A 25 -8.55 6.38 -9.53
CA LEU A 25 -9.99 6.43 -9.67
C LEU A 25 -10.39 5.74 -10.97
N MET A 26 -11.51 5.02 -10.94
CA MET A 26 -12.08 4.43 -12.16
C MET A 26 -12.57 5.54 -13.09
N THR A 27 -12.23 5.43 -14.36
CA THR A 27 -12.85 6.23 -15.42
C THR A 27 -14.17 5.57 -15.80
N VAL A 28 -15.28 6.31 -15.71
CA VAL A 28 -16.62 5.81 -15.99
C VAL A 28 -17.18 6.45 -17.26
N THR A 29 -17.78 5.63 -18.12
CA THR A 29 -18.55 6.08 -19.27
C THR A 29 -20.04 5.95 -18.96
N GLY A 30 -20.67 7.05 -18.55
CA GLY A 30 -22.08 7.11 -18.19
C GLY A 30 -22.30 7.83 -16.86
N THR A 31 -23.40 7.52 -16.18
CA THR A 31 -23.75 8.12 -14.89
C THR A 31 -23.36 7.20 -13.73
N THR A 32 -23.03 7.81 -12.59
CA THR A 32 -22.79 7.12 -11.31
C THR A 32 -23.92 7.46 -10.34
N LYS A 33 -24.21 6.55 -9.39
CA LYS A 33 -25.17 6.75 -8.31
C LYS A 33 -24.66 6.10 -7.04
N TRP A 34 -25.14 6.60 -5.90
CA TRP A 34 -24.90 6.01 -4.59
C TRP A 34 -25.77 4.77 -4.38
N LEU A 35 -25.22 3.78 -3.67
CA LEU A 35 -26.04 2.72 -3.09
C LEU A 35 -26.88 3.31 -1.97
N GLN A 36 -28.10 2.81 -1.81
CA GLN A 36 -28.98 3.19 -0.70
C GLN A 36 -28.49 2.63 0.64
N ASN A 37 -27.75 1.52 0.59
CA ASN A 37 -27.22 0.81 1.75
C ASN A 37 -25.70 0.69 1.64
N ASP A 38 -25.05 0.51 2.79
CA ASP A 38 -23.62 0.31 2.87
C ASP A 38 -23.19 -1.02 2.24
N LEU A 39 -22.04 -0.99 1.58
CA LEU A 39 -21.36 -2.18 1.08
C LEU A 39 -20.26 -2.58 2.05
N LEU A 40 -20.40 -3.74 2.69
CA LEU A 40 -19.34 -4.29 3.53
C LEU A 40 -18.15 -4.70 2.64
N HIS A 41 -17.02 -4.00 2.79
CA HIS A 41 -15.82 -4.24 2.01
C HIS A 41 -14.69 -4.78 2.90
N ILE A 42 -14.54 -6.11 2.90
CA ILE A 42 -13.47 -6.81 3.62
C ILE A 42 -12.30 -7.03 2.65
N ALA A 43 -11.28 -6.17 2.72
CA ALA A 43 -10.19 -6.20 1.75
C ALA A 43 -9.23 -7.39 1.95
N ASP A 44 -8.94 -7.73 3.21
CA ASP A 44 -8.07 -8.85 3.60
C ASP A 44 -8.78 -9.70 4.66
N PRO A 45 -9.51 -10.76 4.27
CA PRO A 45 -10.20 -11.63 5.22
C PRO A 45 -9.24 -12.49 6.06
N THR A 46 -7.99 -12.66 5.63
CA THR A 46 -6.98 -13.45 6.33
C THR A 46 -5.64 -12.72 6.37
N PHE A 47 -4.82 -13.04 7.37
CA PHE A 47 -3.49 -12.44 7.48
C PHE A 47 -2.56 -12.85 6.33
N SER A 48 -2.67 -14.09 5.83
CA SER A 48 -1.93 -14.52 4.64
C SER A 48 -2.30 -13.68 3.41
N ARG A 49 -3.58 -13.33 3.25
CA ARG A 49 -4.02 -12.43 2.18
C ARG A 49 -3.45 -11.02 2.35
N TYR A 50 -3.41 -10.52 3.59
CA TYR A 50 -2.75 -9.25 3.92
C TYR A 50 -1.27 -9.25 3.53
N LEU A 51 -0.52 -10.30 3.87
CA LEU A 51 0.92 -10.39 3.55
C LEU A 51 1.16 -10.44 2.03
N LEU A 52 0.37 -11.21 1.29
CA LEU A 52 0.40 -11.20 -0.17
C LEU A 52 0.15 -9.78 -0.69
N ARG A 53 -0.87 -9.10 -0.19
CA ARG A 53 -1.15 -7.71 -0.60
C ARG A 53 0.00 -6.78 -0.25
N SER A 54 0.54 -6.86 0.97
CA SER A 54 1.66 -6.03 1.44
C SER A 54 2.90 -6.20 0.55
N ASN A 55 3.23 -7.44 0.16
CA ASN A 55 4.33 -7.70 -0.75
C ASN A 55 4.15 -6.97 -2.09
N ARG A 56 2.92 -6.90 -2.61
CA ARG A 56 2.58 -6.25 -3.89
C ARG A 56 2.79 -4.75 -3.79
N TYR A 57 2.18 -4.15 -2.78
CA TYR A 57 2.16 -2.70 -2.63
C TYR A 57 3.55 -2.16 -2.31
N THR A 58 4.35 -2.88 -1.51
CA THR A 58 5.74 -2.48 -1.25
C THR A 58 6.61 -2.55 -2.50
N SER A 59 6.41 -3.57 -3.36
CA SER A 59 7.10 -3.66 -4.64
C SER A 59 6.70 -2.56 -5.63
N LEU A 60 5.41 -2.18 -5.66
CA LEU A 60 4.92 -1.08 -6.49
C LEU A 60 5.44 0.27 -5.98
N GLN A 61 5.40 0.50 -4.67
CA GLN A 61 5.94 1.70 -4.04
C GLN A 61 7.43 1.88 -4.34
N ALA A 62 8.21 0.80 -4.30
CA ALA A 62 9.62 0.81 -4.67
C ALA A 62 9.83 1.18 -6.15
N GLN A 63 8.98 0.69 -7.05
CA GLN A 63 9.03 1.06 -8.48
C GLN A 63 8.73 2.53 -8.69
N ASP A 64 7.72 3.06 -8.01
CA ASP A 64 7.36 4.47 -8.10
C ASP A 64 8.52 5.36 -7.61
N TRP A 65 9.17 5.00 -6.48
CA TRP A 65 10.35 5.71 -5.99
C TRP A 65 11.55 5.67 -6.95
N LEU A 66 11.72 4.59 -7.71
CA LEU A 66 12.76 4.50 -8.76
C LEU A 66 12.43 5.39 -9.96
N LYS A 67 11.19 5.31 -10.46
CA LYS A 67 10.73 6.12 -11.59
C LYS A 67 10.83 7.62 -11.30
N GLU A 68 10.47 8.02 -10.08
CA GLU A 68 10.55 9.41 -9.62
C GLU A 68 11.97 9.86 -9.26
N ASN A 69 12.96 8.95 -9.22
CA ASN A 69 14.28 9.17 -8.63
C ASN A 69 14.21 9.85 -7.24
N LYS A 70 13.22 9.45 -6.44
CA LYS A 70 12.78 10.21 -5.26
C LYS A 70 13.76 10.14 -4.09
N LEU A 71 14.53 9.06 -4.00
CA LEU A 71 15.31 8.71 -2.82
C LEU A 71 16.81 8.58 -3.14
N GLY A 72 17.64 8.80 -2.12
CA GLY A 72 19.06 8.48 -2.14
C GLY A 72 19.37 7.11 -1.54
N THR A 73 20.64 6.72 -1.63
CA THR A 73 21.18 5.49 -1.02
C THR A 73 22.23 5.80 0.05
N SER A 74 22.30 7.06 0.50
CA SER A 74 23.18 7.46 1.59
C SER A 74 22.79 6.79 2.91
N THR A 75 23.76 6.61 3.80
CA THR A 75 23.55 6.03 5.15
C THR A 75 22.44 6.75 5.93
N ALA A 76 22.37 8.08 5.80
CA ALA A 76 21.28 8.88 6.40
C ALA A 76 19.90 8.50 5.86
N THR A 77 19.79 8.25 4.54
CA THR A 77 18.52 7.82 3.93
C THR A 77 18.14 6.41 4.39
N VAL A 78 19.11 5.51 4.44
CA VAL A 78 18.92 4.14 4.94
C VAL A 78 18.37 4.16 6.37
N LEU A 79 19.03 4.87 7.29
CA LEU A 79 18.56 4.98 8.68
C LEU A 79 17.18 5.62 8.79
N THR A 80 16.91 6.63 7.97
CA THR A 80 15.61 7.32 7.95
C THR A 80 14.47 6.38 7.55
N TYR A 81 14.66 5.57 6.51
CA TYR A 81 13.60 4.71 5.97
C TYR A 81 13.52 3.34 6.65
N MET A 82 14.60 2.87 7.27
CA MET A 82 14.61 1.62 8.03
C MET A 82 14.16 1.79 9.48
N LEU A 83 14.41 2.96 10.09
CA LEU A 83 14.12 3.19 11.51
C LEU A 83 13.15 4.36 11.69
N LEU A 84 13.60 5.59 11.43
CA LEU A 84 12.87 6.79 11.85
C LEU A 84 11.43 6.84 11.31
N LYS A 85 11.25 6.64 10.00
CA LYS A 85 9.93 6.65 9.35
C LYS A 85 9.03 5.49 9.78
N PRO A 86 9.48 4.22 9.80
CA PRO A 86 8.71 3.12 10.36
C PRO A 86 8.25 3.35 11.80
N PHE A 87 9.14 3.78 12.70
CA PHE A 87 8.78 4.08 14.09
C PHE A 87 7.78 5.23 14.17
N ALA A 88 8.02 6.34 13.46
CA ALA A 88 7.08 7.46 13.42
C ALA A 88 5.70 7.02 12.91
N ARG A 89 5.64 6.18 11.87
CA ARG A 89 4.39 5.61 11.34
C ARG A 89 3.68 4.75 12.38
N PHE A 90 4.42 3.87 13.07
CA PHE A 90 3.88 3.02 14.13
C PHE A 90 3.26 3.85 15.24
N PHE A 91 4.00 4.77 15.85
CA PHE A 91 3.50 5.59 16.96
C PHE A 91 2.34 6.50 16.54
N THR A 92 2.39 7.00 15.30
CA THR A 92 1.29 7.76 14.72
C THR A 92 0.01 6.93 14.64
N LEU A 93 0.08 5.70 14.12
CA LEU A 93 -1.12 4.86 13.98
C LEU A 93 -1.58 4.29 15.33
N TYR A 94 -0.64 3.82 16.14
CA TYR A 94 -0.95 3.14 17.39
C TYR A 94 -1.39 4.13 18.48
N LEU A 95 -0.63 5.21 18.71
CA LEU A 95 -0.94 6.18 19.77
C LEU A 95 -1.83 7.32 19.28
N ARG A 96 -1.36 8.10 18.28
CA ARG A 96 -2.10 9.29 17.81
C ARG A 96 -3.47 8.95 17.23
N HIS A 97 -3.54 7.88 16.44
CA HIS A 97 -4.81 7.40 15.87
C HIS A 97 -5.50 6.32 16.69
N LYS A 98 -5.06 6.14 17.95
CA LYS A 98 -5.70 5.24 18.92
C LYS A 98 -5.86 3.79 18.44
N GLY A 99 -4.94 3.30 17.60
CA GLY A 99 -4.92 1.89 17.21
C GLY A 99 -4.84 0.91 18.39
N TYR A 100 -4.39 1.36 19.57
CA TYR A 100 -4.48 0.55 20.79
C TYR A 100 -5.92 0.19 21.22
N GLN A 101 -6.93 0.96 20.79
CA GLN A 101 -8.35 0.66 21.08
C GLN A 101 -8.83 -0.60 20.37
N ASP A 102 -8.22 -0.95 19.24
CA ASP A 102 -8.51 -2.17 18.48
C ASP A 102 -7.74 -3.40 19.04
N GLY A 103 -7.00 -3.24 20.14
CA GLY A 103 -6.24 -4.31 20.78
C GLY A 103 -5.11 -4.86 19.90
N PHE A 104 -4.96 -6.19 19.88
CA PHE A 104 -3.92 -6.87 19.09
C PHE A 104 -4.01 -6.59 17.58
N PRO A 105 -5.19 -6.65 16.92
CA PRO A 105 -5.34 -6.24 15.52
C PRO A 105 -4.80 -4.84 15.21
N GLY A 106 -5.06 -3.87 16.09
CA GLY A 106 -4.58 -2.49 15.92
C GLY A 106 -3.06 -2.37 16.05
N PHE A 107 -2.45 -3.13 16.98
CA PHE A 107 -1.00 -3.25 17.08
C PHE A 107 -0.40 -3.83 15.79
N VAL A 108 -0.95 -4.96 15.31
CA VAL A 108 -0.49 -5.62 14.07
C VAL A 108 -0.59 -4.65 12.89
N PHE A 109 -1.72 -3.95 12.75
CA PHE A 109 -1.92 -2.97 11.68
C PHE A 109 -0.90 -1.83 11.73
N ALA A 110 -0.66 -1.24 12.91
CA ALA A 110 0.31 -0.17 13.07
C ALA A 110 1.74 -0.65 12.79
N PHE A 111 2.11 -1.85 13.27
CA PHE A 111 3.44 -2.42 13.11
C PHE A 111 3.75 -2.73 11.66
N TYR A 112 2.86 -3.46 10.97
CA TYR A 112 3.06 -3.79 9.56
C TYR A 112 2.93 -2.57 8.63
N SER A 113 2.18 -1.54 9.04
CA SER A 113 2.18 -0.26 8.32
C SER A 113 3.52 0.47 8.40
N GLY A 114 4.24 0.36 9.52
CA GLY A 114 5.61 0.85 9.65
C GLY A 114 6.58 0.04 8.78
N LEU A 115 6.51 -1.30 8.90
CA LEU A 115 7.34 -2.22 8.10
C LEU A 115 7.14 -2.03 6.59
N HIS A 116 5.94 -1.66 6.15
CA HIS A 116 5.65 -1.36 4.75
C HIS A 116 6.66 -0.36 4.16
N LEU A 117 7.03 0.69 4.90
CA LEU A 117 8.01 1.69 4.45
C LEU A 117 9.41 1.10 4.35
N ALA A 118 9.82 0.32 5.37
CA ALA A 118 11.12 -0.35 5.38
C ALA A 118 11.25 -1.36 4.24
N SER A 119 10.26 -2.26 4.09
CA SER A 119 10.23 -3.26 3.01
C SER A 119 10.21 -2.62 1.62
N SER A 120 9.48 -1.51 1.43
CA SER A 120 9.52 -0.74 0.18
C SER A 120 10.91 -0.19 -0.09
N TYR A 121 11.60 0.31 0.95
CA TYR A 121 12.93 0.88 0.81
C TYR A 121 14.00 -0.17 0.52
N VAL A 122 13.93 -1.34 1.16
CA VAL A 122 14.82 -2.47 0.87
C VAL A 122 14.71 -2.87 -0.60
N LYS A 123 13.48 -3.06 -1.10
CA LYS A 123 13.24 -3.38 -2.52
C LYS A 123 13.71 -2.27 -3.46
N TYR A 124 13.54 -1.01 -3.07
CA TYR A 124 14.04 0.13 -3.82
C TYR A 124 15.58 0.11 -3.91
N TRP A 125 16.24 -0.11 -2.77
CA TRP A 125 17.69 -0.15 -2.66
C TRP A 125 18.27 -1.32 -3.46
N GLU A 126 17.66 -2.50 -3.35
CA GLU A 126 18.02 -3.70 -4.11
C GLU A 126 17.94 -3.44 -5.62
N LYS A 127 16.83 -2.89 -6.12
CA LYS A 127 16.68 -2.56 -7.55
C LYS A 127 17.68 -1.53 -8.07
N ARG A 128 18.20 -0.67 -7.20
CA ARG A 128 19.17 0.37 -7.58
C ARG A 128 20.60 -0.16 -7.62
N HIS A 129 20.92 -1.22 -6.88
CA HIS A 129 22.28 -1.78 -6.78
C HIS A 129 22.44 -3.13 -7.49
N SER A 130 21.38 -3.92 -7.57
CA SER A 130 21.36 -5.17 -8.33
C SER A 130 20.95 -4.87 -9.77
N GLN A 131 21.80 -5.20 -10.75
CA GLN A 131 21.44 -5.18 -12.18
C GLN A 131 20.36 -6.21 -12.54
N GLY A 132 19.92 -7.04 -11.59
CA GLY A 132 18.83 -8.00 -11.75
C GLY A 132 17.46 -7.34 -11.66
N SER A 133 16.59 -7.60 -12.64
CA SER A 133 15.21 -7.15 -12.61
C SER A 133 14.38 -8.01 -11.64
N ILE A 134 14.03 -7.46 -10.49
CA ILE A 134 12.93 -8.01 -9.67
C ILE A 134 11.66 -7.90 -10.52
N SER A 135 11.23 -9.02 -11.09
CA SER A 135 10.03 -9.10 -11.89
C SER A 135 8.84 -9.46 -11.00
N LEU A 136 7.88 -8.55 -10.93
CA LEU A 136 6.58 -8.82 -10.32
C LEU A 136 5.85 -10.01 -10.95
N GLU A 137 6.22 -10.44 -12.15
CA GLU A 137 5.63 -11.63 -12.76
C GLU A 137 6.35 -12.91 -12.33
N LYS A 138 7.65 -12.83 -12.00
CA LYS A 138 8.43 -14.00 -11.56
C LYS A 138 8.31 -14.29 -10.07
N ASP A 139 8.21 -13.26 -9.23
CA ASP A 139 8.13 -13.46 -7.77
C ASP A 139 6.74 -13.87 -7.28
N TRP A 140 5.76 -13.98 -8.19
CA TRP A 140 4.32 -14.10 -7.90
C TRP A 140 3.66 -15.33 -8.51
N ASN A 141 4.33 -15.99 -9.46
CA ASN A 141 3.93 -17.26 -10.06
C ASN A 141 4.61 -18.40 -9.29
#